data_AF-A0A220MLF1-F1
#
_entry.id   AF-A0A220MLF1-F1
#
_cell.length_a   1.000
_cell.length_b   1.000
_cell.length_c   1.000
_cell.angle_alpha   90.00
_cell.angle_beta   90.00
_cell.angle_gamma   90.00
#
_symmetry.space_group_name_H-M   'P 1'
#
loop_
_entity.id
_entity.type
_entity.pdbx_description
1 polymer ?
#
loop_
_entity_poly.entity_id
_entity_poly.type
_entity_poly.pdbx_seq_one_letter_code
_entity_poly.pdbx_strand_id
1 'polypeptide(L)'
;MSGQQGRYAVINEKGKTISSGSGEWGVMTHIYDLTRLSDGKILAVGSKSKYLLFDKDGKQISEGLIDDVQSHHWRMVVGVSDNYAVVIDYNGNAKLIKINENNNVQVASQMSLNLRVGELCKSYFRIADNKVFVGDVYGNFEMLEVDTSN
;
A
#
# COMPACT_ATOMS: atom_id res chain seq x y z
N MET A 1 11.79 0.40 -3.15
CA MET A 1 12.03 -1.03 -2.82
C MET A 1 11.43 -1.86 -3.94
N SER A 2 12.08 -2.93 -4.41
CA SER A 2 11.50 -3.87 -5.38
C SER A 2 11.79 -5.29 -4.90
N GLY A 3 10.75 -6.09 -4.70
CA GLY A 3 10.84 -7.39 -4.04
C GLY A 3 10.21 -8.51 -4.85
N GLN A 4 11.00 -9.49 -5.27
CA GLN A 4 10.50 -10.78 -5.73
C GLN A 4 10.49 -11.73 -4.52
N GLN A 5 9.42 -12.50 -4.34
CA GLN A 5 9.19 -13.35 -3.15
C GLN A 5 9.11 -12.56 -1.83
N GLY A 6 8.52 -11.36 -1.85
CA GLY A 6 8.39 -10.53 -0.65
C GLY A 6 9.72 -10.02 -0.05
N ARG A 7 10.82 -10.10 -0.80
CA ARG A 7 12.13 -9.60 -0.36
C ARG A 7 12.18 -8.07 -0.34
N TYR A 8 12.88 -7.49 0.62
CA TYR A 8 13.08 -6.05 0.72
C TYR A 8 14.49 -5.70 1.17
N ALA A 9 14.89 -4.46 0.89
CA ALA A 9 16.13 -3.87 1.37
C ALA A 9 15.87 -2.40 1.72
N VAL A 10 16.43 -1.98 2.85
CA VAL A 10 16.54 -0.59 3.27
C VAL A 10 17.95 -0.14 2.93
N ILE A 11 18.03 0.93 2.15
CA ILE A 11 19.27 1.45 1.57
C ILE A 11 19.38 2.91 1.98
N ASN A 12 20.55 3.33 2.43
CA ASN A 12 20.80 4.73 2.77
C ASN A 12 21.11 5.57 1.52
N GLU A 13 21.31 6.88 1.70
CA GLU A 13 21.60 7.85 0.65
C GLU A 13 22.90 7.57 -0.13
N LYS A 14 23.79 6.75 0.45
CA LYS A 14 25.05 6.31 -0.18
C LYS A 14 24.90 5.01 -0.96
N GLY A 15 23.69 4.48 -1.08
CA GLY A 15 23.44 3.21 -1.76
C GLY A 15 23.84 1.97 -0.96
N LYS A 16 24.14 2.10 0.34
CA LYS A 16 24.50 0.95 1.19
C LYS A 16 23.26 0.34 1.82
N THR A 17 23.11 -0.99 1.69
CA THR A 17 22.10 -1.75 2.44
C THR A 17 22.39 -1.67 3.94
N ILE A 18 21.41 -1.18 4.70
CA ILE A 18 21.47 -1.10 6.16
C ILE A 18 20.57 -2.14 6.84
N SER A 19 19.58 -2.65 6.12
CA SER A 19 18.72 -3.76 6.55
C SER A 19 18.15 -4.46 5.32
N SER A 20 17.90 -5.75 5.40
CA SER A 20 17.22 -6.52 4.36
C SER A 20 16.53 -7.74 4.95
N GLY A 21 15.49 -8.20 4.30
CA GLY A 21 14.76 -9.37 4.74
C GLY A 21 13.76 -9.85 3.70
N SER A 22 12.88 -10.72 4.12
CA SER A 22 11.74 -11.22 3.33
C SER A 22 10.56 -11.43 4.24
N GLY A 23 9.37 -10.99 3.82
CA GLY A 23 8.13 -11.37 4.48
C GLY A 23 7.83 -12.87 4.31
N GLU A 24 6.96 -13.43 5.14
CA GLU A 24 6.45 -14.80 4.99
C GLU A 24 5.37 -14.88 3.90
N TRP A 25 5.72 -14.39 2.72
CA TRP A 25 4.77 -14.21 1.64
C TRP A 25 4.63 -15.44 0.75
N GLY A 26 5.64 -16.32 0.75
CA GLY A 26 5.71 -17.52 -0.08
C GLY A 26 6.20 -17.25 -1.49
N VAL A 27 6.43 -18.32 -2.25
CA VAL A 27 6.99 -18.25 -3.62
C VAL A 27 6.02 -17.51 -4.56
N MET A 28 6.57 -16.76 -5.54
CA MET A 28 5.81 -15.97 -6.54
C MET A 28 4.93 -14.85 -5.96
N THR A 29 5.30 -14.27 -4.83
CA THR A 29 4.65 -13.07 -4.28
C THR A 29 5.48 -11.82 -4.49
N HIS A 30 4.82 -10.71 -4.76
CA HIS A 30 5.46 -9.43 -5.04
C HIS A 30 4.94 -8.36 -4.10
N ILE A 31 5.85 -7.51 -3.62
CA ILE A 31 5.52 -6.19 -3.08
C ILE A 31 5.31 -5.29 -4.28
N TYR A 32 4.12 -4.71 -4.41
CA TYR A 32 3.78 -3.86 -5.55
C TYR A 32 4.00 -2.39 -5.25
N ASP A 33 3.68 -1.95 -4.04
CA ASP A 33 3.81 -0.56 -3.65
C ASP A 33 4.01 -0.40 -2.15
N LEU A 34 4.43 0.80 -1.75
CA LEU A 34 4.63 1.17 -0.36
C LEU A 34 4.43 2.67 -0.14
N THR A 35 3.96 3.01 1.05
CA THR A 35 3.80 4.40 1.50
C THR A 35 4.38 4.58 2.88
N ARG A 36 4.80 5.80 3.19
CA ARG A 36 5.01 6.22 4.58
C ARG A 36 3.66 6.72 5.13
N LEU A 37 3.36 6.35 6.37
CA LEU A 37 2.19 6.81 7.12
C LEU A 37 2.52 8.08 7.90
N SER A 38 1.52 8.77 8.43
CA SER A 38 1.68 10.03 9.18
C SER A 38 2.57 9.89 10.42
N ASP A 39 2.62 8.72 11.05
CA ASP A 39 3.50 8.44 12.20
C ASP A 39 4.93 8.01 11.80
N GLY A 40 5.23 8.01 10.51
CA GLY A 40 6.54 7.66 9.96
C GLY A 40 6.75 6.16 9.69
N LYS A 41 5.84 5.27 10.13
CA LYS A 41 5.86 3.85 9.74
C LYS A 41 5.72 3.71 8.23
N ILE A 42 6.16 2.57 7.71
CA ILE A 42 6.12 2.28 6.28
C ILE A 42 5.21 1.08 6.08
N LEU A 43 4.16 1.25 5.26
CA LEU A 43 3.24 0.18 4.88
C LEU A 43 3.55 -0.24 3.45
N ALA A 44 3.83 -1.52 3.25
CA ALA A 44 3.97 -2.12 1.93
C ALA A 44 2.83 -3.09 1.67
N VAL A 45 2.34 -3.11 0.44
CA VAL A 45 1.22 -3.96 0.01
C VAL A 45 1.59 -4.78 -1.20
N GLY A 46 0.89 -5.89 -1.41
CA GLY A 46 1.18 -6.68 -2.58
C GLY A 46 0.24 -7.83 -2.84
N SER A 47 0.83 -8.94 -3.25
CA SER A 47 0.11 -10.11 -3.75
C SER A 47 -0.72 -10.80 -2.66
N LYS A 48 -1.87 -11.37 -3.05
CA LYS A 48 -2.72 -12.21 -2.19
C LYS A 48 -3.18 -11.50 -0.91
N SER A 49 -3.58 -10.24 -1.05
CA SER A 49 -3.97 -9.36 0.04
C SER A 49 -2.92 -9.11 1.12
N LYS A 50 -1.65 -9.45 0.89
CA LYS A 50 -0.62 -9.33 1.93
C LYS A 50 -0.15 -7.90 2.16
N TYR A 51 0.18 -7.60 3.41
CA TYR A 51 0.89 -6.38 3.82
C TYR A 51 2.10 -6.68 4.71
N LEU A 52 3.10 -5.79 4.62
CA LEU A 52 4.23 -5.70 5.54
C LEU A 52 4.20 -4.32 6.17
N LEU A 53 4.45 -4.25 7.46
CA LEU A 53 4.61 -2.99 8.17
C LEU A 53 6.04 -2.90 8.73
N PHE A 54 6.64 -1.75 8.51
CA PHE A 54 7.96 -1.41 9.01
C PHE A 54 7.88 -0.20 9.93
N ASP A 55 8.80 -0.13 10.88
CA ASP A 55 9.02 1.11 11.63
C ASP A 55 9.64 2.20 10.73
N LYS A 56 9.81 3.39 11.31
CA LYS A 56 10.36 4.56 10.61
C LYS A 56 11.80 4.35 10.07
N ASP A 57 12.52 3.40 10.63
CA ASP A 57 13.90 3.07 10.31
C ASP A 57 13.98 1.88 9.32
N GLY A 58 12.83 1.32 8.93
CA GLY A 58 12.69 0.27 7.92
C GLY A 58 12.86 -1.15 8.47
N LYS A 59 12.78 -1.36 9.79
CA LYS A 59 12.72 -2.69 10.38
C LYS A 59 11.29 -3.23 10.31
N GLN A 60 11.11 -4.46 9.84
CA GLN A 60 9.79 -5.10 9.83
C GLN A 60 9.29 -5.32 11.27
N ILE A 61 8.05 -4.90 11.53
CA ILE A 61 7.40 -4.98 12.84
C ILE A 61 6.05 -5.70 12.82
N SER A 62 5.44 -5.87 11.64
CA SER A 62 4.21 -6.64 11.47
C SER A 62 4.06 -7.13 10.02
N GLU A 63 3.24 -8.16 9.84
CA GLU A 63 2.76 -8.63 8.54
C GLU A 63 1.39 -9.28 8.67
N GLY A 64 0.68 -9.39 7.56
CA GLY A 64 -0.62 -10.07 7.56
C GLY A 64 -1.39 -9.87 6.26
N LEU A 65 -2.72 -9.94 6.37
CA LEU A 65 -3.65 -9.72 5.28
C LEU A 65 -4.42 -8.41 5.48
N ILE A 66 -4.65 -7.68 4.39
CA ILE A 66 -5.58 -6.54 4.34
C ILE A 66 -7.03 -7.04 4.35
N ASP A 67 -7.29 -8.14 3.65
CA ASP A 67 -8.57 -8.85 3.66
C ASP A 67 -8.38 -10.34 3.37
N ASP A 68 -9.44 -11.12 3.55
CA ASP A 68 -9.42 -12.57 3.36
C ASP A 68 -9.52 -13.00 1.88
N VAL A 69 -9.55 -12.06 0.94
CA VAL A 69 -9.70 -12.33 -0.50
C VAL A 69 -8.33 -12.61 -1.09
N GLN A 70 -7.91 -13.87 -1.08
CA GLN A 70 -6.58 -14.27 -1.54
C GLN A 70 -6.28 -14.01 -3.03
N SER A 71 -7.30 -13.74 -3.85
CA SER A 71 -7.13 -13.34 -5.26
C SER A 71 -6.83 -11.84 -5.42
N HIS A 72 -7.04 -11.02 -4.40
CA HIS A 72 -6.72 -9.59 -4.48
C HIS A 72 -5.21 -9.37 -4.52
N HIS A 73 -4.80 -8.48 -5.41
CA HIS A 73 -3.45 -7.99 -5.53
C HIS A 73 -3.50 -6.49 -5.33
N TRP A 74 -3.22 -6.04 -4.11
CA TRP A 74 -3.16 -4.61 -3.80
C TRP A 74 -1.95 -4.03 -4.51
N ARG A 75 -2.22 -3.27 -5.55
CA ARG A 75 -1.20 -2.76 -6.47
C ARG A 75 -0.64 -1.44 -6.02
N MET A 76 -1.40 -0.71 -5.21
CA MET A 76 -1.12 0.65 -4.84
C MET A 76 -1.52 0.87 -3.40
N VAL A 77 -0.74 1.69 -2.71
CA VAL A 77 -1.05 2.14 -1.36
C VAL A 77 -0.66 3.60 -1.19
N VAL A 78 -1.58 4.37 -0.64
CA VAL A 78 -1.45 5.82 -0.50
C VAL A 78 -1.78 6.19 0.94
N GLY A 79 -0.77 6.63 1.70
CA GLY A 79 -0.94 7.02 3.10
C GLY A 79 -1.61 8.38 3.21
N VAL A 80 -2.64 8.48 4.04
CA VAL A 80 -3.37 9.73 4.33
C VAL A 80 -3.14 10.13 5.80
N SER A 81 -3.96 11.03 6.36
CA SER A 81 -3.88 11.44 7.76
C SER A 81 -4.11 10.28 8.75
N ASP A 82 -3.66 10.45 9.99
CA ASP A 82 -4.01 9.61 11.14
C ASP A 82 -3.78 8.11 10.95
N ASN A 83 -2.70 7.76 10.26
CA ASN A 83 -2.29 6.40 9.92
C ASN A 83 -3.32 5.61 9.12
N TYR A 84 -4.19 6.31 8.42
CA TYR A 84 -5.01 5.72 7.38
C TYR A 84 -4.21 5.60 6.08
N ALA A 85 -4.62 4.65 5.23
CA ALA A 85 -4.16 4.54 3.87
C ALA A 85 -5.29 4.05 2.96
N VAL A 86 -5.23 4.42 1.69
CA VAL A 86 -6.07 3.84 0.64
C VAL A 86 -5.26 2.81 -0.11
N VAL A 87 -5.78 1.59 -0.22
CA VAL A 87 -5.23 0.51 -1.06
C VAL A 87 -6.14 0.28 -2.23
N ILE A 88 -5.55 0.02 -3.40
CA ILE A 88 -6.29 -0.14 -4.66
C ILE A 88 -5.72 -1.32 -5.45
N ASP A 89 -6.59 -2.18 -5.97
CA ASP A 89 -6.23 -3.30 -6.84
C ASP A 89 -6.36 -2.95 -8.33
N TYR A 90 -6.10 -3.93 -9.20
CA TYR A 90 -6.19 -3.76 -10.65
C TYR A 90 -7.57 -3.45 -11.22
N ASN A 91 -8.60 -3.92 -10.54
CA ASN A 91 -9.98 -3.80 -10.99
C ASN A 91 -10.62 -2.51 -10.49
N GLY A 92 -9.85 -1.65 -9.82
CA GLY A 92 -10.36 -0.44 -9.18
C GLY A 92 -11.04 -0.72 -7.84
N ASN A 93 -10.97 -1.95 -7.30
CA ASN A 93 -11.41 -2.19 -5.94
C ASN A 93 -10.49 -1.39 -5.02
N ALA A 94 -11.08 -0.66 -4.09
CA ALA A 94 -10.35 0.19 -3.17
C ALA A 94 -10.81 -0.04 -1.72
N LYS A 95 -9.90 0.13 -0.77
CA LYS A 95 -10.23 0.09 0.66
C LYS A 95 -9.53 1.21 1.39
N LEU A 96 -10.26 1.82 2.31
CA LEU A 96 -9.67 2.67 3.34
C LEU A 96 -9.29 1.76 4.51
N ILE A 97 -8.02 1.76 4.86
CA ILE A 97 -7.47 0.97 5.96
C ILE A 97 -6.84 1.88 7.01
N LYS A 98 -6.82 1.44 8.26
CA LYS A 98 -6.10 2.08 9.37
C LYS A 98 -5.12 1.09 9.97
N ILE A 99 -3.92 1.55 10.33
CA ILE A 99 -3.04 0.78 11.21
C ILE A 99 -3.41 1.08 12.66
N ASN A 100 -3.86 0.06 13.39
CA ASN A 100 -4.23 0.21 14.79
C ASN A 100 -3.00 0.21 15.72
N GLU A 101 -3.25 0.44 17.01
CA GLU A 101 -2.21 0.51 18.05
C GLU A 101 -1.38 -0.78 18.18
N ASN A 102 -1.96 -1.91 17.78
CA ASN A 102 -1.31 -3.22 17.77
C ASN A 102 -0.56 -3.51 16.46
N ASN A 103 -0.34 -2.50 15.61
CA ASN A 103 0.34 -2.61 14.32
C ASN A 103 -0.37 -3.55 13.32
N ASN A 104 -1.69 -3.69 13.44
CA ASN A 104 -2.51 -4.48 12.53
C ASN A 104 -3.35 -3.58 11.62
N VAL A 105 -3.59 -4.07 10.40
CA VAL A 105 -4.52 -3.45 9.47
C VAL A 105 -5.97 -3.66 9.94
N GLN A 106 -6.76 -2.59 9.91
CA GLN A 106 -8.22 -2.61 10.04
C GLN A 106 -8.84 -1.98 8.79
N VAL A 107 -9.81 -2.65 8.18
CA VAL A 107 -10.57 -2.09 7.05
C VAL A 107 -11.65 -1.17 7.61
N ALA A 108 -11.56 0.12 7.29
CA ALA A 108 -12.53 1.13 7.71
C ALA A 108 -13.66 1.30 6.68
N SER A 109 -13.37 1.16 5.39
CA SER A 109 -14.37 1.26 4.32
C SER A 109 -13.92 0.52 3.06
N GLN A 110 -14.89 0.10 2.24
CA GLN A 110 -14.67 -0.50 0.92
C GLN A 110 -15.33 0.37 -0.16
N MET A 111 -14.61 0.55 -1.26
CA MET A 111 -14.93 1.47 -2.35
C MET A 111 -14.61 0.80 -3.69
N SER A 112 -15.10 1.39 -4.77
CA SER A 112 -14.73 0.99 -6.13
C SER A 112 -14.52 2.24 -6.98
N LEU A 113 -13.47 2.23 -7.77
CA LEU A 113 -13.17 3.24 -8.78
C LEU A 113 -13.61 2.71 -10.15
N ASN A 114 -14.17 3.55 -11.01
CA ASN A 114 -14.49 3.18 -12.39
C ASN A 114 -13.31 3.46 -13.32
N LEU A 115 -12.11 3.06 -12.90
CA LEU A 115 -10.86 3.21 -13.64
C LEU A 115 -10.14 1.88 -13.73
N ARG A 116 -9.53 1.62 -14.90
CA ARG A 116 -8.59 0.50 -15.04
C ARG A 116 -7.20 0.93 -14.62
N VAL A 117 -6.77 0.47 -13.45
CA VAL A 117 -5.39 0.59 -13.01
C VAL A 117 -4.58 -0.40 -13.85
N GLY A 118 -4.01 0.06 -14.97
CA GLY A 118 -3.40 -0.83 -15.96
C GLY A 118 -2.19 -1.62 -15.44
N GLU A 119 -1.94 -2.80 -16.03
CA GLU A 119 -0.84 -3.70 -15.63
C GLU A 119 0.58 -3.17 -15.92
N LEU A 120 0.72 -2.25 -16.88
CA LEU A 120 2.00 -1.92 -17.52
C LEU A 120 2.44 -0.45 -17.40
N CYS A 121 1.58 0.43 -16.90
CA CYS A 121 1.89 1.86 -16.78
C CYS A 121 1.46 2.37 -15.41
N LYS A 122 2.29 3.23 -14.79
CA LYS A 122 1.99 3.85 -13.51
C LYS A 122 0.72 4.68 -13.64
N SER A 123 -0.35 4.26 -12.96
CA SER A 123 -1.38 5.19 -12.52
C SER A 123 -0.72 6.27 -11.66
N TYR A 124 -1.12 7.53 -11.87
CA TYR A 124 -0.55 8.65 -11.14
C TYR A 124 -1.45 8.98 -9.96
N PHE A 125 -0.82 9.26 -8.81
CA PHE A 125 -1.52 9.64 -7.61
C PHE A 125 -0.98 10.93 -7.04
N ARG A 126 -1.89 11.72 -6.51
CA ARG A 126 -1.60 12.85 -5.64
C ARG A 126 -2.53 12.79 -4.46
N ILE A 127 -2.02 13.28 -3.33
CA ILE A 127 -2.83 13.55 -2.15
C ILE A 127 -2.78 15.04 -1.92
N ALA A 128 -3.95 15.63 -1.76
CA ALA A 128 -4.11 16.99 -1.25
C ALA A 128 -5.44 17.03 -0.50
N ASP A 129 -5.47 17.67 0.67
CA ASP A 129 -6.72 17.99 1.39
C ASP A 129 -7.68 16.78 1.56
N ASN A 130 -7.15 15.66 2.06
CA ASN A 130 -7.87 14.38 2.24
C ASN A 130 -8.48 13.80 0.97
N LYS A 131 -8.00 14.23 -0.20
CA LYS A 131 -8.42 13.69 -1.50
C LYS A 131 -7.29 12.87 -2.10
N VAL A 132 -7.65 11.70 -2.63
CA VAL A 132 -6.76 10.84 -3.42
C VAL A 132 -7.17 10.96 -4.87
N PHE A 133 -6.31 11.55 -5.68
CA PHE A 133 -6.51 11.67 -7.12
C PHE A 133 -5.91 10.45 -7.81
N VAL A 134 -6.69 9.77 -8.64
CA VAL A 134 -6.31 8.53 -9.34
C VAL A 134 -6.40 8.76 -10.83
N GLY A 135 -5.27 8.75 -11.53
CA GLY A 135 -5.23 8.80 -12.99
C GLY A 135 -5.00 7.42 -13.61
N ASP A 136 -5.69 7.11 -14.70
CA ASP A 136 -5.43 5.90 -15.49
C ASP A 136 -4.50 6.16 -16.69
N VAL A 137 -4.17 5.07 -17.40
CA VAL A 137 -3.24 5.07 -18.52
C VAL A 137 -3.81 5.70 -19.80
N TYR A 138 -5.13 5.94 -19.83
CA TYR A 138 -5.86 6.53 -20.94
C TYR A 138 -6.14 8.02 -20.70
N GLY A 139 -5.68 8.58 -19.58
CA GLY A 139 -5.87 9.98 -19.22
C GLY A 139 -7.20 10.27 -18.53
N ASN A 140 -7.96 9.25 -18.10
CA ASN A 140 -9.11 9.44 -17.22
C ASN A 140 -8.61 9.66 -15.79
N PHE A 141 -9.40 10.38 -14.98
CA PHE A 141 -9.13 10.48 -13.56
C PHE A 141 -10.40 10.43 -12.72
N GLU A 142 -10.24 9.94 -11.49
CA GLU A 142 -11.23 9.97 -10.43
C GLU A 142 -10.59 10.58 -9.19
N MET A 143 -11.42 11.18 -8.35
CA MET A 143 -11.01 11.74 -7.08
C MET A 143 -11.81 11.04 -5.99
N LEU A 144 -11.09 10.42 -5.06
CA LEU A 144 -11.67 9.87 -3.85
C LEU A 144 -11.53 10.89 -2.73
N GLU A 145 -12.65 11.26 -2.11
CA GLU A 145 -12.65 12.03 -0.86
C GLU A 145 -12.63 11.06 0.32
N VAL A 146 -11.62 11.19 1.17
CA VAL A 146 -11.38 10.30 2.30
C VAL A 146 -11.81 10.99 3.58
N ASP A 147 -12.76 10.40 4.28
CA ASP A 147 -13.15 10.82 5.62
C ASP A 147 -12.39 10.01 6.67
N THR A 148 -11.59 10.68 7.50
CA THR A 148 -10.84 10.08 8.62
C THR A 148 -11.39 10.47 9.99
N SER A 149 -12.56 11.12 10.06
CA SER A 149 -13.11 11.77 11.27
C SER A 149 -13.68 10.83 12.35
N ASN A 150 -13.37 9.52 12.30
CA ASN A 150 -13.93 8.53 13.21
C ASN A 150 -13.35 8.60 14.63
#